data_AF-S2KRL9-F1
#
_entry.id   AF-S2KRL9-F1
#
_cell.length_a   1.000
_cell.length_b   1.000
_cell.length_c   1.000
_cell.angle_alpha   90.00
_cell.angle_beta   90.00
_cell.angle_gamma   90.00
#
_symmetry.space_group_name_H-M   'P 1'
#
loop_
_entity.id
_entity.type
_entity.pdbx_description
1 polymer ?
#
loop_
_entity_poly.entity_id
_entity_poly.type
_entity_poly.pdbx_seq_one_letter_code
_entity_poly.pdbx_strand_id
1 'polypeptide(L)'
;MTHQQPLDTLIDLARKARDNAGQTLASERQNQQQVETQLEALGRYRLEYAQRLQEAMFSGIDPATMHNYRAFLHSLDAALERARQALDEQQRRVENSQQHWRQQQRKLSSFDTLATRRTEQASRKENRREMRHNDEITNNTLLRQRDRDTTSHSGA
;
A
#
# COMPACT_ATOMS: atom_id res chain seq x y z
N MET A 1 -19.19 -23.29 15.26
CA MET A 1 -17.90 -23.11 14.55
C MET A 1 -18.14 -22.28 13.32
N THR A 2 -17.78 -21.00 13.38
CA THR A 2 -17.89 -20.04 12.29
C THR A 2 -17.06 -20.53 11.11
N HIS A 3 -17.72 -21.04 10.06
CA HIS A 3 -17.04 -21.36 8.81
C HIS A 3 -16.56 -20.03 8.21
N GLN A 4 -15.28 -19.70 8.40
CA GLN A 4 -14.63 -18.57 7.74
C GLN A 4 -14.94 -18.71 6.25
N GLN A 5 -15.67 -17.74 5.71
CA GLN A 5 -16.15 -17.87 4.34
C GLN A 5 -14.95 -17.70 3.40
N PRO A 6 -14.90 -18.40 2.26
CA PRO A 6 -13.78 -18.30 1.32
C PRO A 6 -13.40 -16.87 0.93
N LEU A 7 -14.40 -15.96 0.90
CA LEU A 7 -14.19 -14.54 0.62
C LEU A 7 -13.41 -13.83 1.74
N ASP A 8 -13.65 -14.16 3.00
CA ASP A 8 -12.94 -13.56 4.14
C ASP A 8 -11.45 -13.93 4.08
N THR A 9 -11.15 -15.19 3.78
CA THR A 9 -9.76 -15.66 3.58
C THR A 9 -9.07 -14.94 2.41
N LEU A 10 -9.78 -14.67 1.32
CA LEU A 10 -9.25 -13.91 0.18
C LEU A 10 -8.97 -12.44 0.54
N ILE A 11 -9.82 -11.81 1.35
CA ILE A 11 -9.62 -10.45 1.85
C ILE A 11 -8.38 -10.41 2.76
N ASP A 12 -8.25 -11.36 3.68
CA ASP A 12 -7.09 -11.44 4.56
C ASP A 12 -5.79 -11.63 3.78
N LEU A 13 -5.80 -12.51 2.78
CA LEU A 13 -4.64 -12.71 1.91
C LEU A 13 -4.31 -11.45 1.09
N ALA A 14 -5.31 -10.77 0.54
CA ALA A 14 -5.12 -9.53 -0.21
C ALA A 14 -4.59 -8.39 0.68
N ARG A 15 -5.06 -8.31 1.94
CA ARG A 15 -4.57 -7.36 2.93
C ARG A 15 -3.10 -7.59 3.25
N LYS A 16 -2.73 -8.84 3.56
CA LYS A 16 -1.32 -9.23 3.77
C LYS A 16 -0.45 -8.92 2.56
N ALA A 17 -0.92 -9.21 1.35
CA ALA A 17 -0.19 -8.90 0.11
C ALA A 17 0.02 -7.38 -0.07
N ARG A 18 -1.01 -6.57 0.19
CA ARG A 18 -0.92 -5.11 0.16
C ARG A 18 0.06 -4.58 1.20
N ASP A 19 0.03 -5.11 2.42
CA ASP A 19 0.91 -4.68 3.50
C ASP A 19 2.37 -5.03 3.21
N ASN A 20 2.64 -6.24 2.72
CA ASN A 20 3.97 -6.66 2.28
C ASN A 20 4.49 -5.77 1.15
N ALA A 21 3.66 -5.49 0.13
CA ALA A 21 4.02 -4.56 -0.94
C ALA A 21 4.32 -3.13 -0.41
N GLY A 22 3.61 -2.71 0.64
CA GLY A 22 3.84 -1.43 1.32
C GLY A 22 5.18 -1.38 2.06
N GLN A 23 5.55 -2.48 2.74
CA GLN A 23 6.86 -2.61 3.38
C GLN A 23 8.00 -2.57 2.35
N THR A 24 7.85 -3.27 1.22
CA THR A 24 8.81 -3.20 0.12
C THR A 24 8.95 -1.77 -0.40
N LEU A 25 7.85 -1.09 -0.72
CA LEU A 25 7.89 0.31 -1.17
C LEU A 25 8.59 1.24 -0.15
N ALA A 26 8.33 1.05 1.15
CA ALA A 26 8.99 1.83 2.19
C ALA A 26 10.51 1.59 2.20
N SER A 27 10.94 0.33 2.10
CA SER A 27 12.36 -0.03 2.02
C SER A 27 13.03 0.55 0.77
N GLU A 28 12.38 0.47 -0.40
CA GLU A 28 12.94 1.05 -1.63
C GLU A 28 13.09 2.58 -1.54
N ARG A 29 12.14 3.27 -0.89
CA ARG A 29 12.26 4.72 -0.64
C ARG A 29 13.38 5.06 0.34
N GLN A 30 13.56 4.26 1.38
CA GLN A 30 14.67 4.44 2.31
C GLN A 30 16.03 4.28 1.60
N ASN A 31 16.15 3.24 0.76
CA ASN A 31 17.35 3.00 -0.04
C ASN A 31 17.60 4.16 -1.03
N GLN A 32 16.55 4.70 -1.65
CA GLN A 32 16.66 5.90 -2.49
C GLN A 32 17.28 7.07 -1.73
N GLN A 33 16.73 7.38 -0.55
CA GLN A 33 17.23 8.49 0.27
C GLN A 33 18.70 8.30 0.66
N GLN A 34 19.12 7.07 0.94
CA GLN A 34 20.52 6.76 1.25
C GLN A 34 21.44 7.02 0.04
N VAL A 35 21.03 6.60 -1.16
CA VAL A 35 21.81 6.84 -2.39
C VAL A 35 21.90 8.33 -2.70
N GLU A 36 20.80 9.08 -2.55
CA GLU A 36 20.78 10.55 -2.70
C GLU A 36 21.74 11.22 -1.71
N THR A 37 21.71 10.80 -0.45
CA THR A 37 22.60 11.33 0.59
C THR A 37 24.07 11.06 0.27
N GLN A 38 24.39 9.86 -0.22
CA GLN A 38 25.74 9.50 -0.65
C GLN A 38 26.19 10.34 -1.87
N LEU A 39 25.30 10.55 -2.83
CA LEU A 39 25.57 11.36 -4.01
C LEU A 39 25.87 12.82 -3.63
N GLU A 40 25.08 13.41 -2.74
CA GLU A 40 25.32 14.75 -2.21
C GLU A 40 26.65 14.84 -1.48
N ALA A 41 26.96 13.87 -0.61
CA ALA A 41 28.21 13.84 0.14
C ALA A 41 29.43 13.77 -0.80
N LEU A 42 29.39 12.91 -1.82
CA LEU A 42 30.43 12.84 -2.85
C LEU A 42 30.58 14.16 -3.61
N GLY A 43 29.46 14.83 -3.93
CA GLY A 43 29.46 16.11 -4.63
C GLY A 43 30.13 17.22 -3.82
N ARG A 44 29.77 17.33 -2.53
CA ARG A 44 30.39 18.28 -1.59
C ARG A 44 31.88 18.00 -1.45
N TYR A 45 32.24 16.75 -1.20
CA TYR A 45 33.62 16.36 -1.00
C TYR A 45 34.50 16.61 -2.23
N ARG A 46 33.98 16.34 -3.44
CA ARG A 46 34.65 16.69 -4.69
C ARG A 46 34.90 18.20 -4.81
N LEU A 47 33.90 19.03 -4.50
CA LEU A 47 34.04 20.48 -4.57
C LEU A 47 35.12 21.00 -3.61
N GLU A 48 35.07 20.57 -2.35
CA GLU A 48 36.08 20.91 -1.35
C GLU A 48 37.48 20.47 -1.79
N TYR A 49 37.60 19.27 -2.36
CA TYR A 49 38.88 18.74 -2.80
C TYR A 49 39.44 19.49 -4.02
N ALA A 50 38.57 19.92 -4.94
CA ALA A 50 38.95 20.75 -6.08
C ALA A 50 39.43 22.14 -5.64
N GLN A 51 38.79 22.74 -4.63
CA GLN A 51 39.22 24.02 -4.04
C GLN A 51 40.61 23.90 -3.41
N ARG A 52 40.86 22.83 -2.64
CA ARG A 52 42.20 22.57 -2.06
C ARG A 52 43.29 22.42 -3.12
N LEU A 53 42.99 21.75 -4.24
CA LEU A 53 43.93 21.68 -5.36
C LEU A 53 44.21 23.06 -5.96
N GLN A 54 43.17 23.89 -6.13
CA GLN A 54 43.33 25.25 -6.65
C GLN A 54 44.21 26.10 -5.73
N GLU A 55 43.98 26.05 -4.42
CA GLU A 55 44.81 26.74 -3.41
C GLU A 55 46.26 26.24 -3.43
N ALA A 56 46.47 24.93 -3.47
CA ALA A 56 47.80 24.33 -3.54
C ALA A 56 48.55 24.72 -4.82
N MET A 57 47.84 24.86 -5.95
CA MET A 57 48.41 25.38 -7.19
C MET A 57 48.87 26.83 -7.06
N PHE A 58 48.11 27.69 -6.36
CA PHE A 58 48.51 29.07 -6.11
C PHE A 58 49.74 29.17 -5.19
N SER A 59 49.88 28.28 -4.19
CA SER A 59 51.02 28.28 -3.28
C SER A 59 52.29 27.63 -3.84
N GLY A 60 52.23 27.06 -5.05
CA GLY A 60 53.27 26.21 -5.61
C GLY A 60 53.19 24.79 -5.04
N ILE A 61 52.90 23.83 -5.92
CA ILE A 61 52.76 22.41 -5.59
C ILE A 61 53.75 21.61 -6.44
N ASP A 62 54.34 20.56 -5.87
CA ASP A 62 55.21 19.69 -6.65
C ASP A 62 54.40 18.83 -7.64
N PRO A 63 55.01 18.38 -8.74
CA PRO A 63 54.31 17.59 -9.77
C PRO A 63 53.71 16.27 -9.27
N ALA A 64 54.33 15.61 -8.30
CA ALA A 64 53.85 14.32 -7.80
C ALA A 64 52.58 14.52 -6.95
N THR A 65 52.57 15.53 -6.08
CA THR A 65 51.37 15.89 -5.32
C THR A 65 50.24 16.33 -6.25
N MET A 66 50.52 17.17 -7.26
CA MET A 66 49.50 17.56 -8.26
C MET A 66 48.91 16.33 -8.99
N HIS A 67 49.75 15.36 -9.35
CA HIS A 67 49.29 14.11 -9.96
C HIS A 67 48.35 13.33 -9.05
N ASN A 68 48.72 13.16 -7.77
CA ASN A 68 47.90 12.45 -6.78
C ASN A 68 46.53 13.12 -6.59
N TYR A 69 46.48 14.45 -6.49
CA TYR A 69 45.22 15.19 -6.41
C TYR A 69 44.32 14.92 -7.62
N ARG A 70 44.87 14.99 -8.84
CA ARG A 70 44.12 14.74 -10.07
C ARG A 70 43.61 13.30 -10.16
N ALA A 71 44.44 12.32 -9.80
CA ALA A 71 44.04 10.91 -9.77
C ALA A 71 42.86 10.67 -8.80
N PHE A 72 42.89 11.32 -7.64
CA PHE A 72 41.80 11.22 -6.68
C PHE A 72 40.52 11.95 -7.13
N LEU A 73 40.63 13.14 -7.75
CA LEU A 73 39.47 13.80 -8.35
C LEU A 73 38.83 12.93 -9.43
N HIS A 74 39.63 12.26 -10.26
CA HIS A 74 39.13 11.32 -11.25
C HIS A 74 38.41 10.12 -10.61
N SER A 75 38.90 9.60 -9.47
CA SER A 75 38.22 8.51 -8.77
C SER A 75 36.89 8.96 -8.14
N LEU A 76 36.82 10.21 -7.65
CA LEU A 76 35.57 10.82 -7.17
C LEU A 76 34.57 11.04 -8.31
N ASP A 77 35.03 11.50 -9.48
CA ASP A 77 34.18 11.64 -10.67
C ASP A 77 33.58 10.29 -11.08
N ALA A 78 34.39 9.22 -11.11
CA ALA A 78 33.91 7.88 -11.39
C ALA A 78 32.96 7.34 -10.30
N ALA A 79 33.15 7.71 -9.03
CA ALA A 79 32.24 7.35 -7.95
C ALA A 79 30.90 8.08 -8.06
N LEU A 80 30.92 9.37 -8.40
CA LEU A 80 29.72 10.17 -8.65
C LEU A 80 28.88 9.61 -9.79
N GLU A 81 29.53 9.22 -10.89
CA GLU A 81 28.82 8.63 -12.03
C GLU A 81 28.13 7.31 -11.63
N ARG A 82 28.82 6.43 -10.90
CA ARG A 82 28.22 5.21 -10.35
C ARG A 82 27.06 5.50 -9.40
N ALA A 83 27.19 6.51 -8.53
CA ALA A 83 26.12 6.89 -7.61
C ALA A 83 24.88 7.44 -8.35
N ARG A 84 25.07 8.19 -9.45
CA ARG A 84 23.97 8.67 -10.30
C ARG A 84 23.24 7.52 -10.98
N GLN A 85 23.97 6.55 -11.52
CA GLN A 85 23.38 5.35 -12.12
C GLN A 85 22.61 4.53 -11.08
N ALA A 86 23.18 4.35 -9.89
CA ALA A 86 22.50 3.68 -8.79
C ALA A 86 21.22 4.42 -8.37
N LEU A 87 21.22 5.76 -8.36
CA LEU A 87 20.03 6.56 -8.05
C LEU A 87 18.91 6.36 -9.08
N ASP A 88 19.26 6.38 -10.36
CA ASP A 88 18.32 6.13 -11.46
C ASP A 88 17.73 4.71 -11.41
N GLU A 89 18.55 3.70 -11.12
CA GLU A 89 18.08 2.34 -10.84
C GLU A 89 17.15 2.27 -9.64
N GLN A 90 17.48 2.98 -8.56
CA GLN A 90 16.71 2.98 -7.33
C GLN A 90 15.35 3.69 -7.52
N GLN A 91 15.32 4.77 -8.29
CA GLN A 91 14.09 5.47 -8.68
C GLN A 91 13.15 4.52 -9.44
N ARG A 92 13.68 3.74 -10.40
CA ARG A 92 12.88 2.70 -11.09
C ARG A 92 12.33 1.65 -10.13
N ARG A 93 13.10 1.21 -9.13
CA ARG A 93 12.63 0.25 -8.11
C ARG A 93 11.50 0.82 -7.26
N VAL A 94 11.59 2.09 -6.88
CA VAL A 94 10.52 2.81 -6.16
C VAL A 94 9.25 2.89 -7.01
N GLU A 95 9.37 3.21 -8.29
CA GLU A 95 8.23 3.26 -9.21
C GLU A 95 7.56 1.89 -9.37
N ASN A 96 8.36 0.85 -9.59
CA ASN A 96 7.86 -0.53 -9.74
C ASN A 96 7.17 -1.02 -8.46
N SER A 97 7.77 -0.79 -7.29
CA SER A 97 7.17 -1.16 -6.00
C SER A 97 5.90 -0.36 -5.72
N GLN A 98 5.84 0.91 -6.12
CA GLN A 98 4.65 1.74 -6.01
C GLN A 98 3.51 1.21 -6.90
N GLN A 99 3.81 0.84 -8.15
CA GLN A 99 2.84 0.22 -9.04
C GLN A 99 2.32 -1.09 -8.48
N HIS A 100 3.21 -1.95 -7.97
CA HIS A 100 2.83 -3.22 -7.35
C HIS A 100 1.90 -3.01 -6.14
N TRP A 101 2.24 -2.08 -5.25
CA TRP A 101 1.40 -1.74 -4.10
C TRP A 101 0.01 -1.26 -4.53
N ARG A 102 -0.08 -0.38 -5.54
CA ARG A 102 -1.36 0.09 -6.09
C ARG A 102 -2.19 -1.06 -6.66
N GLN A 103 -1.57 -2.04 -7.31
CA GLN A 103 -2.26 -3.22 -7.82
C GLN A 103 -2.85 -4.07 -6.68
N GLN A 104 -2.07 -4.32 -5.61
CA GLN A 104 -2.58 -5.06 -4.45
C GLN A 104 -3.70 -4.31 -3.74
N GLN A 105 -3.59 -2.98 -3.62
CA GLN A 105 -4.65 -2.14 -3.07
C GLN A 105 -5.94 -2.25 -3.89
N ARG A 106 -5.87 -2.18 -5.23
CA ARG A 106 -7.03 -2.35 -6.11
C ARG A 106 -7.68 -3.73 -5.97
N LYS A 107 -6.87 -4.78 -5.83
CA LYS A 107 -7.34 -6.15 -5.60
C LYS A 107 -8.10 -6.26 -4.27
N LEU A 108 -7.54 -5.71 -3.19
CA LEU A 108 -8.20 -5.65 -1.89
C LEU A 108 -9.55 -4.92 -1.97
N SER A 109 -9.59 -3.72 -2.57
CA SER A 109 -10.84 -2.95 -2.72
C SER A 109 -11.91 -3.69 -3.53
N SER A 110 -11.49 -4.51 -4.50
CA SER A 110 -12.42 -5.34 -5.27
C SER A 110 -13.06 -6.42 -4.41
N PHE A 111 -12.30 -7.07 -3.52
CA PHE A 111 -12.84 -8.04 -2.57
C PHE A 111 -13.72 -7.39 -1.50
N ASP A 112 -13.32 -6.23 -0.97
CA ASP A 112 -14.15 -5.47 -0.01
C ASP A 112 -15.51 -5.13 -0.63
N THR A 113 -15.53 -4.69 -1.90
CA THR A 113 -16.77 -4.41 -2.63
C THR A 113 -17.67 -5.65 -2.76
N LEU A 114 -17.08 -6.81 -3.05
CA LEU A 114 -17.82 -8.08 -3.12
C LEU A 114 -18.37 -8.48 -1.75
N ALA A 115 -17.62 -8.26 -0.67
CA ALA A 115 -18.05 -8.53 0.70
C ALA A 115 -19.25 -7.68 1.09
N THR A 116 -19.19 -6.36 0.84
CA THR A 116 -20.31 -5.43 1.09
C THR A 116 -21.57 -5.89 0.36
N ARG A 117 -21.48 -6.20 -0.95
CA ARG A 117 -22.62 -6.68 -1.74
C ARG A 117 -23.22 -7.97 -1.18
N ARG A 118 -22.38 -8.90 -0.73
CA ARG A 118 -22.83 -10.15 -0.10
C ARG A 118 -23.62 -9.89 1.17
N THR A 119 -23.11 -9.01 2.03
CA THR A 119 -23.78 -8.62 3.28
C THR A 119 -25.12 -7.95 3.01
N GLU A 120 -25.20 -7.04 2.03
CA GLU A 120 -26.45 -6.41 1.61
C GLU A 120 -27.47 -7.43 1.09
N GLN A 121 -27.03 -8.40 0.28
CA GLN A 121 -27.91 -9.47 -0.23
C GLN A 121 -28.42 -10.37 0.88
N ALA A 122 -27.57 -10.70 1.87
CA ALA A 122 -27.95 -11.49 3.03
C ALA A 122 -28.99 -10.75 3.88
N SER A 123 -28.76 -9.47 4.20
CA SER A 123 -29.71 -8.62 4.94
C SER A 123 -31.04 -8.51 4.20
N ARG A 124 -31.04 -8.26 2.89
CA ARG A 124 -32.29 -8.23 2.09
C ARG A 124 -33.05 -9.56 2.11
N LYS A 125 -32.34 -10.69 2.13
CA LYS A 125 -32.97 -12.02 2.22
C LYS A 125 -33.58 -12.23 3.60
N GLU A 126 -32.92 -11.78 4.66
CA GLU A 126 -33.42 -11.90 6.03
C GLU A 126 -34.63 -11.01 6.26
N ASN A 127 -34.58 -9.73 5.87
CA ASN A 127 -35.73 -8.83 5.96
C ASN A 127 -36.96 -9.40 5.24
N ARG A 128 -36.77 -10.03 4.06
CA ARG A 128 -37.88 -10.70 3.35
C ARG A 128 -38.44 -11.91 4.09
N ARG A 129 -37.62 -12.65 4.84
CA ARG A 129 -38.07 -13.78 5.67
C ARG A 129 -38.83 -13.28 6.88
N GLU A 130 -38.33 -12.26 7.56
CA GLU A 130 -38.98 -11.63 8.71
C GLU A 130 -40.33 -11.03 8.33
N MET A 131 -40.41 -10.32 7.19
CA MET A 131 -41.70 -9.81 6.68
C MET A 131 -42.72 -10.93 6.46
N ARG A 132 -42.32 -12.02 5.78
CA ARG A 132 -43.22 -13.17 5.56
C ARG A 132 -43.68 -13.81 6.87
N HIS A 133 -42.76 -13.96 7.83
CA HIS A 133 -43.08 -14.53 9.13
C HIS A 133 -44.06 -13.65 9.91
N ASN A 134 -43.86 -12.33 9.89
CA ASN A 134 -44.78 -11.38 10.51
C ASN A 134 -46.17 -11.42 9.84
N ASP A 135 -46.22 -11.45 8.51
CA ASP A 135 -47.48 -11.56 7.76
C ASP A 135 -48.25 -12.84 8.11
N GLU A 136 -47.55 -13.98 8.27
CA GLU A 136 -48.13 -15.25 8.71
C GLU A 136 -48.71 -15.16 10.13
N ILE A 137 -47.98 -14.55 11.07
CA ILE A 137 -48.43 -14.35 12.46
C ILE A 137 -49.65 -13.43 12.50
N THR A 138 -49.62 -12.31 11.78
CA THR A 138 -50.74 -11.36 11.73
C THR A 138 -51.98 -12.02 11.14
N ASN A 139 -51.85 -12.74 10.03
CA ASN A 139 -52.97 -13.47 9.43
C ASN A 139 -53.54 -14.52 10.41
N ASN A 140 -52.70 -15.34 11.04
CA ASN A 140 -53.17 -16.35 12.00
C ASN A 140 -53.91 -15.71 13.18
N THR A 141 -53.38 -14.61 13.72
CA THR A 141 -54.02 -13.86 14.81
C THR A 141 -55.40 -13.31 14.39
N LEU A 142 -55.49 -12.74 13.18
CA LEU A 142 -56.75 -12.23 12.63
C LEU A 142 -57.78 -13.32 12.38
N LEU A 143 -57.37 -14.49 11.86
CA LEU A 143 -58.27 -15.65 11.71
C LEU A 143 -58.84 -16.08 13.07
N ARG A 144 -57.99 -16.20 14.10
CA ARG A 144 -58.43 -16.56 15.46
C ARG A 144 -59.38 -15.54 16.08
N GLN A 145 -59.21 -14.24 15.78
CA GLN A 145 -60.13 -13.20 16.24
C GLN A 145 -61.49 -13.31 15.55
N ARG A 146 -61.52 -13.52 14.22
CA ARG A 146 -62.77 -13.76 13.48
C ARG A 146 -63.53 -14.98 14.02
N ASP A 147 -62.83 -16.08 14.27
CA ASP A 147 -63.46 -17.29 14.82
C ASP A 147 -64.08 -17.04 16.21
N ARG A 148 -63.46 -16.20 17.06
CA ARG A 148 -64.01 -15.82 18.36
C ARG A 148 -65.26 -14.93 18.24
N ASP A 149 -65.26 -13.99 17.30
CA ASP A 149 -66.40 -13.09 17.10
C ASP A 149 -67.61 -13.82 16.50
N THR A 150 -67.40 -14.79 15.60
CA THR A 150 -68.49 -15.61 15.03
C THR A 150 -69.12 -16.55 16.06
N THR A 151 -68.33 -17.04 17.02
CA THR A 151 -68.83 -17.93 18.08
C THR A 151 -69.65 -17.16 19.13
N SER A 152 -69.41 -15.86 19.28
CA SER A 152 -70.13 -14.99 20.23
C SER A 152 -71.50 -14.51 19.72
N HIS A 153 -71.79 -14.62 18.42
CA HIS A 153 -73.04 -14.14 17.80
C HIS A 153 -74.08 -15.24 17.52
N SER A 154 -73.73 -16.52 17.71
CA SER A 154 -74.62 -17.67 17.45
C SER A 154 -75.21 -18.30 18.72
N GLY A 155 -75.09 -17.64 19.88
CA GLY A 155 -75.51 -18.13 21.19
C GLY A 155 -76.59 -17.30 21.89
N ALA A 156 -77.40 -16.54 21.16
CA ALA A 156 -78.58 -15.84 21.68
C ALA A 156 -79.87 -16.56 21.28
#